data_AF-B7P6D4-F1
#
_entry.id   AF-B7P6D4-F1
#
_cell.length_a   1.000
_cell.length_b   1.000
_cell.length_c   1.000
_cell.angle_alpha   90.00
_cell.angle_beta   90.00
_cell.angle_gamma   90.00
#
_symmetry.space_group_name_H-M   'P 1'
#
loop_
_entity.id
_entity.type
_entity.pdbx_description
1 polymer ?
#
loop_
_entity_poly.entity_id
_entity_poly.type
_entity_poly.pdbx_seq_one_letter_code
_entity_poly.pdbx_strand_id
1 'polypeptide(L)'
;FSAGVAGVNHAEVEGHLELGRQLLSKGQYADALSHYHAAVEGDPENYLNYYKRATVFLALGKSKPALEDLHEVIALKPDFLAARHQRGTVLLKQGNLDEAHIDFEWVLRLDPNNPDAHRAYTSIEPLKRDIQMAQDMIADRNYVGAIEVLTRVITVCCPWDVTLREMRASCYENLGDVMNAIMDLRPTTKMVPDNTVGYLKLSKLYYKLAEAEESLNVIRECLKLDPDHKDCFSHYKKVKKLAGQLRSIQDLIGQSQYAECVDKCRAALRTEPDVPQLVQHVRGRMCHCHSKAGDVREALETCSEALKLDPNDLRALCDRAEAYLNDGQYDNAMHDFQQAANADEHSCGPEGLKRAQRLERQSKKRDYYKILGVKRTAAKREILKAYRKLAQKWHPDNYQGDSKKDAEKKFIDIAAAKEVLTDPEKRKRFDSGEDPLDPESQQGQGFHPFHPFQGSHPFGSGSGGGFTYKFVFN
;
A
#
# COMPACT_ATOMS: atom_id res chain seq x y z
N PHE A 1 33.49 -64.67 -34.68
CA PHE A 1 33.09 -63.98 -35.92
C PHE A 1 31.61 -63.65 -35.78
N SER A 2 31.08 -62.43 -35.72
CA SER A 2 31.53 -61.03 -35.88
C SER A 2 30.49 -60.20 -35.11
N ALA A 3 30.85 -59.46 -34.06
CA ALA A 3 30.91 -57.99 -34.08
C ALA A 3 29.86 -57.31 -34.98
N GLY A 4 28.83 -56.75 -34.33
CA GLY A 4 27.90 -55.76 -34.86
C GLY A 4 27.79 -54.63 -33.83
N VAL A 5 28.90 -53.93 -33.61
CA VAL A 5 28.95 -52.70 -32.82
C VAL A 5 28.05 -51.69 -33.54
N ALA A 6 26.98 -51.23 -32.88
CA ALA A 6 26.23 -50.07 -33.31
C ALA A 6 27.22 -48.90 -33.36
N GLY A 7 27.70 -48.58 -34.56
CA GLY A 7 28.70 -47.54 -34.75
C GLY A 7 28.12 -46.22 -34.29
N VAL A 8 28.74 -45.63 -33.27
CA VAL A 8 28.58 -44.21 -32.96
C VAL A 8 28.73 -43.46 -34.28
N ASN A 9 27.66 -42.82 -34.74
CA ASN A 9 27.72 -42.04 -35.97
C ASN A 9 28.40 -40.71 -35.67
N HIS A 10 29.73 -40.76 -35.53
CA HIS A 10 30.56 -39.64 -35.11
C HIS A 10 30.32 -38.38 -35.95
N ALA A 11 29.99 -38.54 -37.24
CA ALA A 11 29.66 -37.43 -38.14
C ALA A 11 28.35 -36.71 -37.75
N GLU A 12 27.34 -37.46 -37.30
CA GLU A 12 26.09 -36.88 -36.80
C GLU A 12 26.32 -36.16 -35.47
N VAL A 13 27.05 -36.78 -34.54
CA VAL A 13 27.41 -36.18 -33.25
C VAL A 13 28.19 -34.87 -33.46
N GLU A 14 29.20 -34.88 -34.35
CA GLU A 14 29.99 -33.68 -34.67
C GLU A 14 29.13 -32.59 -35.33
N GLY A 15 28.19 -32.97 -36.21
CA GLY A 15 27.20 -32.05 -36.76
C GLY A 15 26.33 -31.39 -35.69
N HIS A 16 25.84 -32.17 -34.71
CA HIS A 16 25.10 -31.66 -33.56
C HIS A 16 25.95 -30.71 -32.69
N LEU A 17 27.23 -31.03 -32.47
CA LEU A 17 28.14 -30.17 -31.70
C LEU A 17 28.41 -28.83 -32.39
N GLU A 18 28.56 -28.84 -33.71
CA GLU A 18 28.80 -27.63 -34.50
C GLU A 18 27.55 -26.73 -34.51
N LEU A 19 26.37 -27.31 -34.75
CA LEU A 19 25.10 -26.61 -34.68
C LEU A 19 24.86 -26.03 -33.28
N GLY A 20 25.10 -26.82 -32.23
CA GLY A 20 25.01 -26.36 -30.84
C GLY A 20 25.92 -25.17 -30.56
N ARG A 21 27.16 -25.18 -31.09
CA ARG A 21 28.12 -24.08 -30.95
C ARG A 21 27.65 -22.82 -31.67
N GLN A 22 27.13 -22.95 -32.88
CA GLN A 22 26.59 -21.82 -33.65
C GLN A 22 25.38 -21.19 -32.95
N LEU A 23 24.47 -22.01 -32.44
CA LEU A 23 23.30 -21.54 -31.69
C LEU A 23 23.70 -20.86 -30.38
N LEU A 24 24.70 -21.38 -29.67
CA LEU A 24 25.26 -20.77 -28.47
C LEU A 24 25.86 -19.39 -28.77
N SER A 25 26.62 -19.25 -29.86
CA SER A 25 27.16 -17.93 -30.28
C SER A 25 26.08 -16.91 -30.66
N LYS A 26 24.89 -17.38 -31.05
CA LYS A 26 23.72 -16.54 -31.34
C LYS A 26 22.85 -16.26 -30.11
N GLY A 27 23.20 -16.81 -28.94
CA GLY A 27 22.42 -16.70 -27.70
C GLY A 27 21.15 -17.57 -27.68
N GLN A 28 20.99 -18.50 -28.63
CA GLN A 28 19.86 -19.43 -28.70
C GLN A 28 20.12 -20.65 -27.80
N TYR A 29 20.19 -20.42 -26.49
CA TYR A 29 20.61 -21.43 -25.52
C TYR A 29 19.66 -22.65 -25.42
N ALA A 30 18.35 -22.43 -25.58
CA ALA A 30 17.36 -23.52 -25.51
C ALA A 30 17.48 -24.49 -26.70
N ASP A 31 17.66 -23.95 -27.91
CA ASP A 31 17.85 -24.78 -29.12
C ASP A 31 19.22 -25.47 -29.09
N ALA A 32 20.27 -24.76 -28.65
CA ALA A 32 21.60 -25.33 -28.45
C ALA A 32 21.57 -26.53 -27.50
N LEU A 33 20.77 -26.46 -26.43
CA LEU A 33 20.64 -27.54 -25.46
C LEU A 33 20.11 -28.83 -26.08
N SER A 34 19.13 -28.75 -26.99
CA SER A 34 18.60 -29.92 -27.70
C SER A 34 19.66 -30.62 -28.55
N HIS A 35 20.52 -29.85 -29.24
CA HIS A 35 21.63 -30.42 -30.00
C HIS A 35 22.70 -31.03 -29.09
N TYR A 36 22.99 -30.43 -27.94
CA TYR A 36 23.91 -31.03 -26.96
C TYR A 36 23.33 -32.27 -26.27
N HIS A 37 22.01 -32.38 -26.10
CA HIS A 37 21.38 -33.63 -25.67
C HIS A 37 21.61 -34.75 -26.69
N ALA A 38 21.31 -34.50 -27.96
CA ALA A 38 21.55 -35.47 -29.04
C ALA A 38 23.04 -35.87 -29.15
N ALA A 39 23.96 -34.92 -28.94
CA ALA A 39 25.39 -35.21 -28.94
C ALA A 39 25.83 -36.12 -27.79
N VAL A 40 25.24 -35.97 -26.60
CA VAL A 40 25.51 -36.86 -25.45
C VAL A 40 24.88 -38.24 -25.65
N GLU A 41 23.67 -38.31 -26.22
CA GLU A 41 23.03 -39.60 -26.53
C GLU A 41 23.78 -40.39 -27.61
N GLY A 42 24.32 -39.70 -28.61
CA GLY A 42 25.09 -40.31 -29.69
C GLY A 42 26.48 -40.78 -29.28
N ASP A 43 27.13 -40.12 -28.32
CA ASP A 43 28.45 -40.49 -27.80
C ASP A 43 28.53 -40.30 -26.26
N PRO A 44 28.02 -41.27 -25.48
CA PRO A 44 27.91 -41.16 -24.02
C PRO A 44 29.22 -41.27 -23.25
N GLU A 45 30.33 -41.67 -23.88
CA GLU A 45 31.64 -41.79 -23.22
C GLU A 45 32.49 -40.51 -23.37
N ASN A 46 32.03 -39.55 -24.17
CA ASN A 46 32.77 -38.33 -24.47
C ASN A 46 32.49 -37.23 -23.44
N TYR A 47 33.41 -37.09 -22.49
CA TYR A 47 33.35 -36.07 -21.43
C TYR A 47 33.15 -34.64 -21.97
N LEU A 48 33.62 -34.32 -23.18
CA LEU A 48 33.50 -32.97 -23.73
C LEU A 48 32.04 -32.63 -24.08
N ASN A 49 31.22 -33.62 -24.43
CA ASN A 49 29.81 -33.43 -24.74
C ASN A 49 29.03 -33.05 -23.48
N TYR A 50 29.27 -33.76 -22.36
CA TYR A 50 28.71 -33.40 -21.05
C TYR A 50 29.19 -32.02 -20.60
N TYR A 51 30.47 -31.69 -20.77
CA TYR A 51 30.99 -30.38 -20.37
C TYR A 51 30.34 -29.23 -21.16
N LYS A 52 30.18 -29.38 -22.48
CA LYS A 52 29.48 -28.39 -23.31
C LYS A 52 28.00 -28.27 -22.97
N ARG A 53 27.34 -29.38 -22.62
CA ARG A 53 25.95 -29.36 -22.16
C ARG A 53 25.82 -28.68 -20.80
N ALA A 54 26.72 -28.96 -19.87
CA ALA A 54 26.80 -28.29 -18.57
C ALA A 54 26.95 -26.77 -18.69
N THR A 55 27.83 -26.28 -19.57
CA THR A 55 28.01 -24.84 -19.75
C THR A 55 26.75 -24.16 -20.30
N VAL A 56 26.01 -24.82 -21.19
CA VAL A 56 24.70 -24.34 -21.66
C VAL A 56 23.66 -24.36 -20.54
N PHE A 57 23.63 -25.40 -19.72
CA PHE A 57 22.76 -25.44 -18.54
C PHE A 57 23.06 -24.29 -17.57
N LEU A 58 24.33 -23.98 -17.33
CA LEU A 58 24.74 -22.85 -16.50
C LEU A 58 24.35 -21.50 -17.12
N ALA A 59 24.50 -21.33 -18.44
CA ALA A 59 24.05 -20.14 -19.15
C ALA A 59 22.52 -19.94 -19.07
N LEU A 60 21.76 -21.03 -19.01
CA LEU A 60 20.31 -21.05 -18.78
C LEU A 60 19.90 -20.89 -17.30
N GLY A 61 20.86 -20.81 -16.38
CA GLY A 61 20.60 -20.74 -14.94
C GLY A 61 20.10 -22.06 -14.32
N LYS A 62 20.22 -23.18 -15.04
CA LYS A 62 19.81 -24.52 -14.58
C LYS A 62 20.97 -25.22 -13.88
N SER A 63 21.21 -24.88 -12.61
CA SER A 63 22.38 -25.36 -11.86
C SER A 63 22.34 -26.85 -11.50
N LYS A 64 21.16 -27.45 -11.27
CA LYS A 64 21.01 -28.88 -10.95
C LYS A 64 21.50 -29.83 -12.06
N PRO A 65 20.92 -29.79 -13.28
CA PRO A 65 21.40 -30.66 -14.36
C PRO A 65 22.84 -30.33 -14.79
N ALA A 66 23.29 -29.08 -14.60
CA ALA A 66 24.69 -28.74 -14.83
C ALA A 66 25.64 -29.46 -13.86
N LEU A 67 25.27 -29.61 -12.57
CA LEU A 67 26.10 -30.33 -11.59
C LEU A 67 26.18 -31.82 -11.90
N GLU A 68 25.09 -32.43 -12.34
CA GLU A 68 25.05 -33.82 -12.79
C GLU A 68 26.03 -34.02 -13.97
N ASP A 69 25.93 -33.19 -15.00
CA ASP A 69 26.85 -33.25 -16.14
C ASP A 69 28.31 -33.00 -15.73
N LEU A 70 28.59 -32.03 -14.85
CA LEU A 70 29.94 -31.79 -14.35
C LEU A 70 30.48 -32.96 -13.52
N HIS A 71 29.62 -33.66 -12.79
CA HIS A 71 29.99 -34.87 -12.07
C HIS A 71 30.41 -35.98 -13.04
N GLU A 72 29.64 -36.22 -14.10
CA GLU A 72 29.96 -37.19 -15.15
C GLU A 72 31.28 -36.83 -15.87
N VAL A 73 31.51 -35.55 -16.16
CA VAL A 73 32.80 -35.10 -16.76
C VAL A 73 33.98 -35.48 -15.86
N ILE A 74 33.86 -35.28 -14.56
CA ILE A 74 34.93 -35.58 -13.59
C ILE A 74 35.10 -37.09 -13.41
N ALA A 75 34.02 -37.87 -13.52
CA ALA A 75 34.05 -39.33 -13.48
C ALA A 75 34.76 -39.91 -14.72
N LEU A 76 34.45 -39.41 -15.92
CA LEU A 76 35.07 -39.83 -17.18
C LEU A 76 36.51 -39.32 -17.31
N LYS A 77 36.78 -38.09 -16.86
CA LYS A 77 38.08 -37.45 -16.99
C LYS A 77 38.48 -36.65 -15.72
N PRO A 78 39.08 -37.33 -14.72
CA PRO A 78 39.43 -36.71 -13.43
C PRO A 78 40.48 -35.58 -13.50
N ASP A 79 41.33 -35.56 -14.53
CA ASP A 79 42.37 -34.56 -14.79
C ASP A 79 41.83 -33.29 -15.45
N PHE A 80 40.56 -33.26 -15.86
CA PHE A 80 39.95 -32.09 -16.48
C PHE A 80 39.57 -31.01 -15.46
N LEU A 81 40.57 -30.22 -15.05
CA LEU A 81 40.45 -29.19 -14.01
C LEU A 81 39.37 -28.15 -14.27
N ALA A 82 39.09 -27.82 -15.54
CA ALA A 82 38.07 -26.85 -15.88
C ALA A 82 36.68 -27.27 -15.38
N ALA A 83 36.29 -28.53 -15.53
CA ALA A 83 35.01 -29.02 -15.00
C ALA A 83 34.97 -28.98 -13.47
N ARG A 84 36.07 -29.32 -12.80
CA ARG A 84 36.16 -29.28 -11.33
C ARG A 84 36.07 -27.86 -10.78
N HIS A 85 36.76 -26.91 -11.42
CA HIS A 85 36.66 -25.50 -11.10
C HIS A 85 35.22 -24.97 -11.30
N GLN A 86 34.57 -25.33 -12.41
CA GLN A 86 33.18 -24.96 -12.67
C GLN A 86 32.22 -25.57 -11.64
N ARG A 87 32.41 -26.85 -11.28
CA ARG A 87 31.61 -27.53 -10.26
C ARG A 87 31.77 -26.86 -8.89
N GLY A 88 33.01 -26.60 -8.46
CA GLY A 88 33.29 -25.87 -7.21
C GLY A 88 32.67 -24.47 -7.20
N THR A 89 32.67 -23.76 -8.34
CA THR A 89 32.04 -22.44 -8.45
C THR A 89 30.52 -22.51 -8.32
N VAL A 90 29.88 -23.53 -8.91
CA VAL A 90 28.43 -23.73 -8.81
C VAL A 90 28.03 -24.15 -7.40
N LEU A 91 28.79 -25.06 -6.79
CA LEU A 91 28.62 -25.51 -5.41
C LEU A 91 28.77 -24.34 -4.42
N LEU A 92 29.78 -23.48 -4.61
CA LEU A 92 29.95 -22.27 -3.81
C LEU A 92 28.73 -21.35 -3.92
N LYS A 93 28.21 -21.12 -5.13
CA LYS A 93 27.00 -20.29 -5.33
C LYS A 93 25.74 -20.88 -4.70
N GLN A 94 25.64 -22.20 -4.61
CA GLN A 94 24.56 -22.91 -3.92
C GLN A 94 24.75 -23.00 -2.40
N GLY A 95 25.92 -22.61 -1.89
CA GLY A 95 26.25 -22.71 -0.46
C GLY A 95 26.75 -24.08 0.00
N ASN A 96 27.05 -25.00 -0.92
CA ASN A 96 27.69 -26.29 -0.62
C ASN A 96 29.19 -26.08 -0.37
N LEU A 97 29.53 -25.42 0.74
CA LEU A 97 30.87 -24.91 1.01
C LEU A 97 31.92 -26.01 1.15
N ASP A 98 31.57 -27.15 1.75
CA ASP A 98 32.52 -28.26 1.95
C ASP A 98 32.91 -28.95 0.65
N GLU A 99 31.92 -29.27 -0.20
CA GLU A 99 32.19 -29.87 -1.51
C GLU A 99 32.93 -28.90 -2.44
N ALA A 100 32.57 -27.62 -2.40
CA ALA A 100 33.28 -26.58 -3.12
C ALA A 100 34.75 -26.48 -2.66
N HIS A 101 35.00 -26.56 -1.35
CA HIS A 101 36.34 -26.51 -0.79
C HIS A 101 37.21 -27.67 -1.30
N ILE A 102 36.66 -28.89 -1.31
CA ILE A 102 37.34 -30.08 -1.85
C ILE A 102 37.67 -29.90 -3.33
N ASP A 103 36.73 -29.39 -4.14
CA ASP A 103 36.95 -29.18 -5.56
C ASP A 103 38.04 -28.15 -5.85
N PHE A 104 38.03 -27.01 -5.14
CA PHE A 104 39.07 -26.00 -5.28
C PHE A 104 40.43 -26.46 -4.75
N GLU A 105 40.47 -27.26 -3.68
CA GLU A 105 41.71 -27.86 -3.18
C GLU A 105 42.35 -28.76 -4.24
N TRP A 106 41.54 -29.60 -4.91
CA TRP A 106 42.01 -30.44 -6.01
C TRP A 106 42.53 -29.64 -7.20
N VAL A 107 41.84 -28.55 -7.57
CA VAL A 107 42.31 -27.65 -8.64
C VAL A 107 43.66 -27.04 -8.25
N LEU A 108 43.81 -26.52 -7.03
CA LEU A 108 45.05 -25.90 -6.57
C LEU A 108 46.21 -26.90 -6.38
N ARG A 109 45.90 -28.18 -6.15
CA ARG A 109 46.92 -29.23 -6.08
C ARG A 109 47.58 -29.49 -7.43
N LEU A 110 46.82 -29.38 -8.53
CA LEU A 110 47.27 -29.67 -9.89
C LEU A 110 47.63 -28.40 -10.67
N ASP A 111 47.03 -27.27 -10.34
CA ASP A 111 47.32 -25.93 -10.87
C ASP A 111 47.44 -24.92 -9.70
N PRO A 112 48.60 -24.88 -9.01
CA PRO A 112 48.80 -24.03 -7.83
C PRO A 112 48.71 -22.52 -8.11
N ASN A 113 48.88 -22.11 -9.36
CA ASN A 113 48.91 -20.71 -9.76
C ASN A 113 47.54 -20.20 -10.26
N ASN A 114 46.47 -20.99 -10.10
CA ASN A 114 45.13 -20.58 -10.48
C ASN A 114 44.58 -19.50 -9.53
N PRO A 115 44.49 -18.23 -9.96
CA PRO A 115 44.10 -17.14 -9.06
C PRO A 115 42.62 -17.22 -8.66
N ASP A 116 41.76 -17.71 -9.54
CA ASP A 116 40.32 -17.83 -9.31
C ASP A 116 40.03 -18.92 -8.28
N ALA A 117 40.63 -20.10 -8.45
CA ALA A 117 40.53 -21.19 -7.47
C ALA A 117 41.09 -20.77 -6.11
N HIS A 118 42.21 -20.04 -6.07
CA HIS A 118 42.83 -19.59 -4.82
C HIS A 118 41.94 -18.60 -4.06
N ARG A 119 41.34 -17.63 -4.77
CA ARG A 119 40.38 -16.69 -4.17
C ARG A 119 39.14 -17.41 -3.63
N ALA A 120 38.59 -18.33 -4.41
CA ALA A 120 37.42 -19.10 -3.96
C ALA A 120 37.76 -19.95 -2.73
N TYR A 121 38.84 -20.73 -2.78
CA TYR A 121 39.33 -21.56 -1.66
C TYR A 121 39.51 -20.76 -0.36
N THR A 122 40.21 -19.62 -0.42
CA THR A 122 40.51 -18.79 0.76
C THR A 122 39.28 -18.09 1.34
N SER A 123 38.24 -17.85 0.53
CA SER A 123 37.00 -17.21 0.98
C SER A 123 36.04 -18.15 1.72
N ILE A 124 36.15 -19.47 1.54
CA ILE A 124 35.18 -20.45 2.10
C ILE A 124 35.19 -20.47 3.63
N GLU A 125 36.36 -20.50 4.28
CA GLU A 125 36.42 -20.57 5.75
C GLU A 125 35.87 -19.32 6.45
N PRO A 126 36.18 -18.07 6.01
CA PRO A 126 35.49 -16.88 6.47
C PRO A 126 33.97 -16.94 6.28
N LEU A 127 33.49 -17.46 5.14
CA LEU A 127 32.05 -17.59 4.86
C LEU A 127 31.36 -18.54 5.85
N LYS A 128 31.97 -19.69 6.17
CA LYS A 128 31.43 -20.61 7.18
C LYS A 128 31.29 -19.92 8.54
N ARG A 129 32.28 -19.11 8.94
CA ARG A 129 32.22 -18.34 10.19
C ARG A 129 31.12 -17.28 10.17
N ASP A 130 30.96 -16.57 9.05
CA ASP A 130 29.87 -15.60 8.88
C ASP A 130 28.49 -16.27 8.96
N ILE A 131 28.32 -17.45 8.35
CA ILE A 131 27.07 -18.21 8.43
C ILE A 131 26.79 -18.65 9.86
N GLN A 132 27.79 -19.16 10.58
CA GLN A 132 27.65 -19.53 11.99
C GLN A 132 27.30 -18.30 12.85
N MET A 133 27.98 -17.17 12.64
CA MET A 133 27.69 -15.92 13.33
C MET A 133 26.25 -15.44 13.09
N ALA A 134 25.73 -15.58 11.86
CA ALA A 134 24.34 -15.28 11.56
C ALA A 134 23.38 -16.21 12.31
N GLN A 135 23.68 -17.51 12.41
CA GLN A 135 22.88 -18.48 13.17
C GLN A 135 22.86 -18.16 14.67
N ASP A 136 24.01 -17.81 15.24
CA ASP A 136 24.13 -17.43 16.65
C ASP A 136 23.32 -16.14 16.92
N MET A 137 23.39 -15.15 16.04
CA MET A 137 22.57 -13.94 16.13
C MET A 137 21.06 -14.23 16.05
N ILE A 138 20.65 -15.18 15.21
CA ILE A 138 19.24 -15.61 15.14
C ILE A 138 18.81 -16.26 16.47
N ALA A 139 19.67 -17.09 17.07
CA ALA A 139 19.41 -17.72 18.37
C ALA A 139 19.26 -16.66 19.48
N ASP A 140 20.08 -15.61 19.44
CA ASP A 140 20.02 -14.45 20.34
C ASP A 140 18.87 -13.48 20.02
N ARG A 141 18.05 -13.77 19.00
CA ARG A 141 16.96 -12.92 18.47
C ARG A 141 17.43 -11.56 17.94
N ASN A 142 18.72 -11.42 17.64
CA ASN A 142 19.26 -10.27 16.93
C ASN A 142 19.03 -10.43 15.42
N TYR A 143 17.79 -10.28 14.99
CA TYR A 143 17.40 -10.45 13.59
C TYR A 143 18.01 -9.40 12.66
N VAL A 144 18.19 -8.17 13.14
CA VAL A 144 18.76 -7.07 12.34
C VAL A 144 20.22 -7.36 11.98
N GLY A 145 21.04 -7.72 12.98
CA GLY A 145 22.43 -8.10 12.74
C GLY A 145 22.55 -9.35 11.85
N ALA A 146 21.69 -10.35 12.07
CA ALA A 146 21.66 -11.54 11.24
C ALA A 146 21.34 -11.22 9.76
N ILE A 147 20.39 -10.31 9.50
CA ILE A 147 20.05 -9.87 8.15
C ILE A 147 21.23 -9.20 7.46
N GLU A 148 21.99 -8.35 8.16
CA GLU A 148 23.17 -7.68 7.59
C GLU A 148 24.23 -8.71 7.16
N VAL A 149 24.55 -9.66 8.03
CA VAL A 149 25.52 -10.72 7.74
C VAL A 149 25.03 -11.60 6.58
N LEU A 150 23.79 -12.09 6.64
CA LEU A 150 23.20 -12.91 5.58
C LEU A 150 23.13 -12.17 4.24
N THR A 151 22.86 -10.87 4.26
CA THR A 151 22.84 -10.05 3.05
C THR A 151 24.21 -9.95 2.40
N ARG A 152 25.27 -9.77 3.19
CA ARG A 152 26.65 -9.82 2.68
C ARG A 152 26.96 -11.19 2.07
N VAL A 153 26.67 -12.28 2.78
CA VAL A 153 26.97 -13.65 2.32
C VAL A 153 26.23 -14.01 1.03
N ILE A 154 24.91 -13.76 0.97
CA ILE A 154 24.07 -14.08 -0.19
C ILE A 154 24.47 -13.24 -1.42
N THR A 155 24.74 -11.95 -1.23
CA THR A 155 25.03 -11.04 -2.35
C THR A 155 26.42 -11.30 -2.95
N VAL A 156 27.41 -11.62 -2.12
CA VAL A 156 28.81 -11.73 -2.56
C VAL A 156 29.15 -13.14 -3.04
N CYS A 157 28.64 -14.19 -2.37
CA CYS A 157 29.16 -15.55 -2.58
C CYS A 157 28.09 -16.60 -2.90
N CYS A 158 26.96 -16.58 -2.18
CA CYS A 158 25.99 -17.69 -2.20
C CYS A 158 24.58 -17.24 -2.67
N PRO A 159 24.42 -16.69 -3.90
CA PRO A 159 23.14 -16.16 -4.34
C PRO A 159 22.07 -17.23 -4.58
N TRP A 160 22.47 -18.50 -4.73
CA TRP A 160 21.56 -19.62 -5.00
C TRP A 160 21.36 -20.54 -3.79
N ASP A 161 21.88 -20.16 -2.63
CA ASP A 161 21.64 -20.91 -1.40
C ASP A 161 20.21 -20.65 -0.91
N VAL A 162 19.43 -21.73 -0.89
CA VAL A 162 18.04 -21.72 -0.46
C VAL A 162 17.94 -21.54 1.05
N THR A 163 18.82 -22.19 1.82
CA THR A 163 18.79 -22.19 3.28
C THR A 163 19.10 -20.81 3.84
N LEU A 164 20.11 -20.11 3.29
CA LEU A 164 20.45 -18.75 3.73
C LEU A 164 19.32 -17.76 3.43
N ARG A 165 18.68 -17.88 2.26
CA ARG A 165 17.51 -17.07 1.89
C ARG A 165 16.32 -17.35 2.81
N GLU A 166 16.06 -18.60 3.15
CA GLU A 166 14.99 -18.97 4.08
C GLU A 166 15.26 -18.48 5.50
N MET A 167 16.52 -18.54 5.97
CA MET A 167 16.92 -17.95 7.25
C MET A 167 16.71 -16.44 7.26
N ARG A 168 17.14 -15.74 6.20
CA ARG A 168 16.95 -14.28 6.09
C ARG A 168 15.48 -13.90 5.99
N ALA A 169 14.68 -14.64 5.22
CA ALA A 169 13.23 -14.48 5.16
C ALA A 169 12.59 -14.67 6.54
N SER A 170 13.02 -15.68 7.30
CA SER A 170 12.54 -15.89 8.67
C SER A 170 12.91 -14.72 9.59
N CYS A 171 14.07 -14.09 9.42
CA CYS A 171 14.44 -12.89 10.18
C CYS A 171 13.51 -11.72 9.85
N TYR A 172 13.25 -11.47 8.56
CA TYR A 172 12.30 -10.45 8.11
C TYR A 172 10.88 -10.70 8.64
N GLU A 173 10.41 -11.95 8.64
CA GLU A 173 9.11 -12.33 9.22
C GLU A 173 9.03 -11.98 10.72
N ASN A 174 10.09 -12.24 11.49
CA ASN A 174 10.13 -11.90 12.92
C ASN A 174 10.15 -10.39 13.18
N LEU A 175 10.70 -9.60 12.25
CA LEU A 175 10.67 -8.14 12.31
C LEU A 175 9.35 -7.53 11.78
N GLY A 176 8.47 -8.35 11.20
CA GLY A 176 7.23 -7.90 10.57
C GLY A 176 7.39 -7.36 9.15
N ASP A 177 8.59 -7.46 8.57
CA ASP A 177 8.87 -7.05 7.19
C ASP A 177 8.52 -8.16 6.20
N VAL A 178 7.22 -8.32 5.95
CA VAL A 178 6.70 -9.40 5.11
C VAL A 178 7.12 -9.25 3.64
N MET A 179 7.32 -8.02 3.17
CA MET A 179 7.71 -7.75 1.78
C MET A 179 9.10 -8.31 1.46
N ASN A 180 10.10 -8.02 2.30
CA ASN A 180 11.45 -8.55 2.08
C ASN A 180 11.52 -10.07 2.27
N ALA A 181 10.70 -10.64 3.16
CA ALA A 181 10.57 -12.09 3.28
C ALA A 181 10.03 -12.75 1.98
N ILE A 182 9.04 -12.12 1.33
CA ILE A 182 8.51 -12.58 0.03
C ILE A 182 9.58 -12.52 -1.06
N MET A 183 10.38 -11.44 -1.09
CA MET A 183 11.46 -11.28 -2.07
C MET A 183 12.50 -12.40 -1.96
N ASP A 184 12.77 -12.87 -0.74
CA ASP A 184 13.71 -13.98 -0.50
C ASP A 184 13.12 -15.36 -0.81
N LEU A 185 11.86 -15.61 -0.46
CA LEU A 185 11.22 -16.93 -0.66
C LEU A 185 10.75 -17.16 -2.11
N ARG A 186 10.40 -16.12 -2.84
CA ARG A 186 9.96 -16.25 -4.23
C ARG A 186 10.95 -17.03 -5.11
N PRO A 187 12.27 -16.73 -5.13
CA PRO A 187 13.22 -17.52 -5.89
C PRO A 187 13.43 -18.93 -5.34
N THR A 188 13.32 -19.16 -4.02
CA THR A 188 13.56 -20.50 -3.43
C THR A 188 12.54 -21.54 -3.89
N THR A 189 11.28 -21.12 -4.11
CA THR A 189 10.23 -22.01 -4.65
C THR A 189 10.57 -22.58 -6.03
N LYS A 190 11.38 -21.88 -6.83
CA LYS A 190 11.82 -22.33 -8.16
C LYS A 190 13.15 -23.10 -8.13
N MET A 191 13.98 -22.86 -7.12
CA MET A 191 15.29 -23.51 -6.97
C MET A 191 15.16 -24.96 -6.47
N VAL A 192 14.14 -25.22 -5.65
CA VAL A 192 13.84 -26.56 -5.13
C VAL A 192 12.67 -27.16 -5.94
N PRO A 193 12.87 -28.29 -6.64
CA PRO A 193 11.79 -29.03 -7.28
C PRO A 193 10.85 -29.57 -6.22
N ASP A 194 9.57 -29.68 -6.55
CA ASP A 194 8.52 -30.23 -5.67
C ASP A 194 8.42 -29.53 -4.30
N ASN A 195 8.74 -28.22 -4.25
CA ASN A 195 8.75 -27.44 -3.02
C ASN A 195 7.35 -26.97 -2.58
N THR A 196 6.46 -27.91 -2.27
CA THR A 196 5.10 -27.63 -1.80
C THR A 196 5.09 -26.76 -0.54
N VAL A 197 6.02 -27.00 0.39
CA VAL A 197 6.18 -26.24 1.63
C VAL A 197 6.53 -24.78 1.37
N GLY A 198 7.48 -24.52 0.45
CA GLY A 198 7.87 -23.17 0.06
C GLY A 198 6.73 -22.39 -0.60
N TYR A 199 5.97 -23.03 -1.51
CA TYR A 199 4.78 -22.42 -2.11
C TYR A 199 3.70 -22.10 -1.07
N LEU A 200 3.46 -23.01 -0.11
CA LEU A 200 2.52 -22.77 0.98
C LEU A 200 2.96 -21.59 1.86
N LYS A 201 4.24 -21.52 2.22
CA LYS A 201 4.80 -20.43 3.04
C LYS A 201 4.68 -19.09 2.32
N LEU A 202 5.08 -19.04 1.04
CA LEU A 202 4.98 -17.85 0.20
C LEU A 202 3.53 -17.36 0.05
N SER A 203 2.59 -18.29 -0.21
CA SER A 203 1.16 -17.96 -0.32
C SER A 203 0.58 -17.37 0.97
N LYS A 204 1.00 -17.89 2.14
CA LYS A 204 0.63 -17.34 3.45
C LYS A 204 1.19 -15.94 3.70
N LEU A 205 2.39 -15.62 3.19
CA LEU A 205 2.93 -14.26 3.31
C LEU A 205 2.16 -13.26 2.44
N TYR A 206 1.86 -13.61 1.18
CA TYR A 206 0.99 -12.79 0.33
C TYR A 206 -0.39 -12.59 0.97
N TYR A 207 -0.92 -13.63 1.60
CA TYR A 207 -2.18 -13.54 2.34
C TYR A 207 -2.14 -12.52 3.48
N LYS A 208 -1.05 -12.48 4.26
CA LYS A 208 -0.85 -11.49 5.33
C LYS A 208 -0.78 -10.05 4.81
N LEU A 209 -0.28 -9.84 3.58
CA LEU A 209 -0.24 -8.52 2.94
C LEU A 209 -1.57 -8.11 2.30
N ALA A 210 -2.64 -8.89 2.47
CA ALA A 210 -3.93 -8.71 1.80
C ALA A 210 -3.86 -8.85 0.26
N GLU A 211 -2.77 -9.40 -0.29
CA GLU A 211 -2.60 -9.73 -1.71
C GLU A 211 -3.23 -11.09 -2.04
N ALA A 212 -4.56 -11.17 -1.93
CA ALA A 212 -5.30 -12.43 -2.06
C ALA A 212 -5.18 -13.06 -3.48
N GLU A 213 -5.02 -12.25 -4.53
CA GLU A 213 -4.87 -12.77 -5.90
C GLU A 213 -3.51 -13.43 -6.13
N GLU A 214 -2.42 -12.80 -5.68
CA GLU A 214 -1.07 -13.39 -5.75
C GLU A 214 -0.98 -14.63 -4.86
N SER A 215 -1.53 -14.58 -3.65
CA SER A 215 -1.66 -15.75 -2.77
C SER A 215 -2.39 -16.92 -3.47
N LEU A 216 -3.45 -16.63 -4.23
CA LEU A 216 -4.21 -17.63 -4.99
C LEU A 216 -3.41 -18.22 -6.16
N ASN A 217 -2.60 -17.41 -6.83
CA ASN A 217 -1.75 -17.88 -7.93
C ASN A 217 -0.65 -18.81 -7.40
N VAL A 218 0.01 -18.41 -6.30
CA VAL A 218 1.08 -19.21 -5.68
C VAL A 218 0.55 -20.54 -5.15
N ILE A 219 -0.61 -20.55 -4.48
CA ILE A 219 -1.15 -21.80 -3.93
C ILE A 219 -1.66 -22.77 -5.00
N ARG A 220 -2.04 -22.26 -6.18
CA ARG A 220 -2.35 -23.12 -7.34
C ARG A 220 -1.11 -23.85 -7.82
N GLU A 221 0.06 -23.22 -7.80
CA GLU A 221 1.32 -23.91 -8.10
C GLU A 221 1.61 -25.00 -7.06
N CYS A 222 1.34 -24.79 -5.76
CA CYS A 222 1.43 -25.87 -4.76
C CYS A 222 0.55 -27.07 -5.14
N LEU A 223 -0.73 -26.82 -5.48
CA LEU A 223 -1.68 -27.88 -5.83
C LEU A 223 -1.43 -28.54 -7.20
N LYS A 224 -0.67 -27.89 -8.08
CA LYS A 224 -0.19 -28.52 -9.33
C LYS A 224 0.90 -29.55 -9.05
N LEU A 225 1.76 -29.29 -8.05
CA LEU A 225 2.81 -30.22 -7.64
C LEU A 225 2.22 -31.38 -6.83
N ASP A 226 1.31 -31.08 -5.90
CA ASP A 226 0.63 -32.08 -5.07
C ASP A 226 -0.87 -31.73 -4.92
N PRO A 227 -1.75 -32.37 -5.71
CA PRO A 227 -3.20 -32.16 -5.64
C PRO A 227 -3.84 -32.58 -4.30
N ASP A 228 -3.23 -33.51 -3.57
CA ASP A 228 -3.76 -34.10 -2.35
C ASP A 228 -3.21 -33.43 -1.08
N HIS A 229 -2.38 -32.39 -1.23
CA HIS A 229 -1.81 -31.65 -0.12
C HIS A 229 -2.89 -30.96 0.73
N LYS A 230 -3.17 -31.52 1.91
CA LYS A 230 -4.24 -31.06 2.82
C LYS A 230 -4.14 -29.58 3.18
N ASP A 231 -2.96 -29.11 3.59
CA ASP A 231 -2.80 -27.71 4.01
C ASP A 231 -2.94 -26.73 2.83
N CYS A 232 -2.31 -27.01 1.68
CA CYS A 232 -2.46 -26.19 0.48
C CYS A 232 -3.92 -26.12 0.02
N PHE A 233 -4.65 -27.24 0.06
CA PHE A 233 -6.06 -27.25 -0.33
C PHE A 233 -6.96 -26.47 0.66
N SER A 234 -6.69 -26.60 1.96
CA SER A 234 -7.40 -25.84 2.99
C SER A 234 -7.19 -24.34 2.84
N HIS A 235 -5.95 -23.91 2.56
CA HIS A 235 -5.59 -22.52 2.34
C HIS A 235 -6.21 -22.01 1.02
N TYR A 236 -6.09 -22.78 -0.07
CA TYR A 236 -6.69 -22.47 -1.36
C TYR A 236 -8.19 -22.17 -1.26
N LYS A 237 -8.96 -22.97 -0.51
CA LYS A 237 -10.41 -22.72 -0.33
C LYS A 237 -10.69 -21.36 0.30
N LYS A 238 -9.95 -21.01 1.36
CA LYS A 238 -10.08 -19.72 2.06
C LYS A 238 -9.69 -18.57 1.13
N VAL A 239 -8.50 -18.64 0.52
CA VAL A 239 -7.98 -17.60 -0.36
C VAL A 239 -8.84 -17.41 -1.60
N LYS A 240 -9.32 -18.49 -2.23
CA LYS A 240 -10.23 -18.42 -3.39
C LYS A 240 -11.52 -17.69 -3.07
N LYS A 241 -12.12 -17.97 -1.91
CA LYS A 241 -13.34 -17.31 -1.46
C LYS A 241 -13.08 -15.81 -1.23
N LEU A 242 -12.00 -15.49 -0.53
CA LEU A 242 -11.63 -14.10 -0.24
C LEU A 242 -11.30 -13.32 -1.53
N ALA A 243 -10.45 -13.86 -2.40
CA ALA A 243 -10.09 -13.25 -3.67
C ALA A 243 -11.32 -12.99 -4.56
N GLY A 244 -12.26 -13.95 -4.60
CA GLY A 244 -13.54 -13.76 -5.29
C GLY A 244 -14.40 -12.64 -4.71
N GLN A 245 -14.43 -12.49 -3.38
CA GLN A 245 -15.14 -11.39 -2.71
C GLN A 245 -14.48 -10.04 -3.01
N LEU A 246 -13.16 -9.93 -2.92
CA LEU A 246 -12.42 -8.70 -3.20
C LEU A 246 -12.57 -8.25 -4.66
N ARG A 247 -12.51 -9.20 -5.61
CA ARG A 247 -12.77 -8.91 -7.03
C ARG A 247 -14.19 -8.40 -7.24
N SER A 248 -15.18 -9.07 -6.65
CA SER A 248 -16.58 -8.63 -6.72
C SER A 248 -16.78 -7.24 -6.12
N ILE A 249 -16.09 -6.88 -5.03
CA ILE A 249 -16.14 -5.53 -4.45
C ILE A 249 -15.61 -4.50 -5.46
N GLN A 250 -14.48 -4.79 -6.10
CA GLN A 250 -13.89 -3.90 -7.10
C GLN A 250 -14.80 -3.73 -8.32
N ASP A 251 -15.40 -4.81 -8.82
CA ASP A 251 -16.34 -4.79 -9.94
C ASP A 251 -17.60 -3.97 -9.62
N LEU A 252 -18.16 -4.15 -8.41
CA LEU A 252 -19.36 -3.42 -7.95
C LEU A 252 -19.10 -1.93 -7.78
N ILE A 253 -17.92 -1.54 -7.29
CA ILE A 253 -17.50 -0.13 -7.25
C ILE A 253 -17.43 0.44 -8.66
N GLY A 254 -16.85 -0.30 -9.61
CA GLY A 254 -16.80 0.12 -11.02
C GLY A 254 -18.18 0.28 -11.65
N GLN A 255 -19.17 -0.50 -11.21
CA GLN A 255 -20.56 -0.44 -11.65
C GLN A 255 -21.43 0.55 -10.84
N SER A 256 -20.85 1.25 -9.87
CA SER A 256 -21.56 2.16 -8.94
C SER A 256 -22.70 1.48 -8.14
N GLN A 257 -22.63 0.17 -7.94
CA GLN A 257 -23.59 -0.60 -7.15
C GLN A 257 -23.17 -0.63 -5.67
N TYR A 258 -23.31 0.51 -4.99
CA TYR A 258 -22.75 0.72 -3.65
C TYR A 258 -23.43 -0.10 -2.54
N ALA A 259 -24.74 -0.33 -2.62
CA ALA A 259 -25.45 -1.13 -1.62
C ALA A 259 -24.98 -2.59 -1.61
N GLU A 260 -24.87 -3.21 -2.78
CA GLU A 260 -24.34 -4.57 -2.93
C GLU A 260 -22.85 -4.65 -2.57
N CYS A 261 -22.07 -3.60 -2.88
CA CYS A 261 -20.67 -3.46 -2.46
C CYS A 261 -20.56 -3.60 -0.93
N VAL A 262 -21.36 -2.88 -0.16
CA VAL A 262 -21.33 -2.90 1.31
C VAL A 262 -21.61 -4.30 1.85
N ASP A 263 -22.59 -5.02 1.29
CA ASP A 263 -22.90 -6.38 1.72
C ASP A 263 -21.75 -7.37 1.41
N LYS A 264 -21.07 -7.21 0.28
CA LYS A 264 -19.84 -7.97 -0.03
C LYS A 264 -18.69 -7.61 0.90
N CYS A 265 -18.49 -6.35 1.23
CA CYS A 265 -17.50 -5.90 2.21
C CYS A 265 -17.74 -6.54 3.59
N ARG A 266 -18.99 -6.53 4.08
CA ARG A 266 -19.35 -7.23 5.33
C ARG A 266 -19.10 -8.73 5.25
N ALA A 267 -19.38 -9.35 4.10
CA ALA A 267 -19.11 -10.78 3.90
C ALA A 267 -17.61 -11.11 3.86
N ALA A 268 -16.77 -10.21 3.35
CA ALA A 268 -15.31 -10.32 3.36
C ALA A 268 -14.76 -10.21 4.80
N LEU A 269 -15.21 -9.20 5.57
CA LEU A 269 -14.83 -9.03 6.98
C LEU A 269 -15.25 -10.22 7.87
N ARG A 270 -16.39 -10.87 7.57
CA ARG A 270 -16.79 -12.12 8.24
C ARG A 270 -15.94 -13.32 7.84
N THR A 271 -15.40 -13.31 6.61
CA THR A 271 -14.59 -14.42 6.10
C THR A 271 -13.19 -14.36 6.69
N GLU A 272 -12.63 -13.16 6.84
CA GLU A 272 -11.31 -12.97 7.43
C GLU A 272 -11.27 -11.68 8.28
N PRO A 273 -11.48 -11.81 9.61
CA PRO A 273 -11.39 -10.69 10.55
C PRO A 273 -9.98 -10.46 11.12
N ASP A 274 -9.07 -11.43 10.96
CA ASP A 274 -7.83 -11.47 11.74
C ASP A 274 -6.63 -10.77 11.05
N VAL A 275 -6.70 -10.52 9.74
CA VAL A 275 -5.62 -9.88 8.97
C VAL A 275 -5.81 -8.35 8.95
N PRO A 276 -4.98 -7.56 9.67
CA PRO A 276 -5.21 -6.12 9.84
C PRO A 276 -5.19 -5.34 8.52
N GLN A 277 -4.24 -5.64 7.63
CA GLN A 277 -4.10 -5.00 6.32
C GLN A 277 -5.34 -5.20 5.45
N LEU A 278 -5.92 -6.40 5.51
CA LEU A 278 -7.14 -6.73 4.77
C LEU A 278 -8.35 -6.01 5.36
N VAL A 279 -8.47 -6.01 6.69
CA VAL A 279 -9.56 -5.32 7.40
C VAL A 279 -9.53 -3.83 7.10
N GLN A 280 -8.35 -3.20 7.15
CA GLN A 280 -8.12 -1.81 6.76
C GLN A 280 -8.56 -1.58 5.31
N HIS A 281 -8.07 -2.40 4.36
CA HIS A 281 -8.41 -2.26 2.95
C HIS A 281 -9.92 -2.36 2.70
N VAL A 282 -10.59 -3.37 3.25
CA VAL A 282 -12.03 -3.59 3.06
C VAL A 282 -12.86 -2.50 3.74
N ARG A 283 -12.45 -2.02 4.92
CA ARG A 283 -13.13 -0.90 5.60
C ARG A 283 -13.01 0.42 4.82
N GLY A 284 -11.84 0.71 4.25
CA GLY A 284 -11.67 1.86 3.35
C GLY A 284 -12.58 1.80 2.13
N ARG A 285 -12.71 0.62 1.49
CA ARG A 285 -13.66 0.40 0.38
C ARG A 285 -15.13 0.57 0.82
N MET A 286 -15.47 0.11 2.02
CA MET A 286 -16.81 0.24 2.57
C MET A 286 -17.18 1.70 2.90
N CYS A 287 -16.22 2.46 3.46
CA CYS A 287 -16.33 3.91 3.66
C CYS A 287 -16.63 4.63 2.33
N HIS A 288 -15.86 4.30 1.28
CA HIS A 288 -16.09 4.83 -0.06
C HIS A 288 -17.51 4.52 -0.58
N CYS A 289 -17.95 3.27 -0.47
CA CYS A 289 -19.28 2.86 -0.90
C CYS A 289 -20.39 3.61 -0.13
N HIS A 290 -20.29 3.79 1.19
CA HIS A 290 -21.28 4.57 1.96
C HIS A 290 -21.29 6.06 1.62
N SER A 291 -20.11 6.67 1.46
CA SER A 291 -20.01 8.09 1.09
C SER A 291 -20.65 8.37 -0.27
N LYS A 292 -20.37 7.54 -1.29
CA LYS A 292 -20.96 7.67 -2.62
C LYS A 292 -22.43 7.25 -2.69
N ALA A 293 -22.90 6.39 -1.80
CA ALA A 293 -24.33 6.07 -1.66
C ALA A 293 -25.14 7.22 -1.05
N GLY A 294 -24.49 8.17 -0.35
CA GLY A 294 -25.16 9.26 0.36
C GLY A 294 -25.65 8.89 1.76
N ASP A 295 -25.24 7.73 2.29
CA ASP A 295 -25.55 7.29 3.65
C ASP A 295 -24.66 8.02 4.66
N VAL A 296 -25.01 9.27 4.97
CA VAL A 296 -24.15 10.19 5.76
C VAL A 296 -23.71 9.60 7.09
N ARG A 297 -24.64 9.03 7.87
CA ARG A 297 -24.36 8.53 9.22
C ARG A 297 -23.41 7.33 9.18
N GLU A 298 -23.72 6.35 8.34
CA GLU A 298 -22.93 5.13 8.17
C GLU A 298 -21.55 5.43 7.53
N ALA A 299 -21.47 6.41 6.63
CA ALA A 299 -20.20 6.87 6.06
C ALA A 299 -19.30 7.45 7.15
N LEU A 300 -19.81 8.34 8.00
CA LEU A 300 -19.01 8.93 9.08
C LEU A 300 -18.47 7.89 10.06
N GLU A 301 -19.29 6.89 10.43
CA GLU A 301 -18.89 5.80 11.32
C GLU A 301 -17.81 4.93 10.67
N THR A 302 -18.08 4.39 9.47
CA THR A 302 -17.17 3.46 8.78
C THR A 302 -15.85 4.11 8.36
N CYS A 303 -15.89 5.36 7.88
CA CYS A 303 -14.67 6.11 7.56
C CYS A 303 -13.86 6.44 8.81
N SER A 304 -14.51 6.78 9.93
CA SER A 304 -13.80 7.01 11.19
C SER A 304 -13.15 5.74 11.73
N GLU A 305 -13.80 4.58 11.57
CA GLU A 305 -13.20 3.29 11.91
C GLU A 305 -12.03 2.93 10.98
N ALA A 306 -12.12 3.23 9.68
CA ALA A 306 -11.01 3.04 8.75
C ALA A 306 -9.81 3.93 9.11
N LEU A 307 -10.05 5.20 9.44
CA LEU A 307 -9.00 6.16 9.81
C LEU A 307 -8.39 5.90 11.20
N LYS A 308 -9.05 5.13 12.07
CA LYS A 308 -8.41 4.61 13.30
C LYS A 308 -7.34 3.57 12.99
N LEU A 309 -7.50 2.81 11.89
CA LEU A 309 -6.53 1.81 11.45
C LEU A 309 -5.41 2.45 10.63
N ASP A 310 -5.75 3.41 9.78
CA ASP A 310 -4.79 4.19 9.00
C ASP A 310 -5.18 5.67 8.95
N PRO A 311 -4.58 6.50 9.82
CA PRO A 311 -4.88 7.93 9.90
C PRO A 311 -4.54 8.71 8.63
N ASN A 312 -3.71 8.15 7.75
CA ASN A 312 -3.20 8.82 6.55
C ASN A 312 -3.82 8.25 5.27
N ASP A 313 -4.87 7.43 5.35
CA ASP A 313 -5.61 6.99 4.17
C ASP A 313 -6.32 8.19 3.52
N LEU A 314 -5.68 8.73 2.48
CA LEU A 314 -6.15 9.89 1.72
C LEU A 314 -7.58 9.68 1.21
N ARG A 315 -7.94 8.47 0.77
CA ARG A 315 -9.27 8.21 0.22
C ARG A 315 -10.32 8.25 1.32
N ALA A 316 -10.04 7.62 2.46
CA ALA A 316 -10.95 7.65 3.59
C ALA A 316 -11.13 9.07 4.17
N LEU A 317 -10.07 9.89 4.18
CA LEU A 317 -10.17 11.32 4.53
C LEU A 317 -11.08 12.08 3.57
N CYS A 318 -10.89 11.89 2.25
CA CYS A 318 -11.73 12.51 1.22
C CYS A 318 -13.20 12.10 1.37
N ASP A 319 -13.47 10.81 1.48
CA ASP A 319 -14.82 10.27 1.56
C ASP A 319 -15.54 10.69 2.86
N ARG A 320 -14.81 10.81 3.98
CA ARG A 320 -15.35 11.34 5.24
C ARG A 320 -15.64 12.84 5.16
N ALA A 321 -14.74 13.61 4.54
CA ALA A 321 -14.94 15.03 4.33
C ALA A 321 -16.17 15.30 3.44
N GLU A 322 -16.38 14.49 2.39
CA GLU A 322 -17.62 14.54 1.58
C GLU A 322 -18.87 14.24 2.41
N ALA A 323 -18.81 13.25 3.31
CA ALA A 323 -19.92 12.96 4.22
C ALA A 323 -20.20 14.11 5.18
N TYR A 324 -19.17 14.76 5.74
CA TYR A 324 -19.33 15.96 6.58
C TYR A 324 -19.93 17.14 5.82
N LEU A 325 -19.58 17.34 4.55
CA LEU A 325 -20.21 18.36 3.71
C LEU A 325 -21.71 18.11 3.52
N ASN A 326 -22.10 16.84 3.37
CA ASN A 326 -23.51 16.46 3.24
C ASN A 326 -24.29 16.61 4.56
N ASP A 327 -23.62 16.43 5.71
CA ASP A 327 -24.20 16.67 7.04
C ASP A 327 -24.23 18.17 7.45
N GLY A 328 -23.51 19.03 6.71
CA GLY A 328 -23.38 20.46 7.03
C GLY A 328 -22.32 20.79 8.09
N GLN A 329 -21.45 19.83 8.44
CA GLN A 329 -20.34 20.02 9.37
C GLN A 329 -19.10 20.54 8.64
N TYR A 330 -19.13 21.80 8.20
CA TYR A 330 -18.09 22.37 7.33
C TYR A 330 -16.69 22.43 7.99
N ASP A 331 -16.61 22.70 9.30
CA ASP A 331 -15.33 22.77 10.02
C ASP A 331 -14.60 21.42 9.98
N ASN A 332 -15.33 20.32 10.24
CA ASN A 332 -14.79 18.97 10.22
C ASN A 332 -14.39 18.56 8.79
N ALA A 333 -15.20 18.92 7.79
CA ALA A 333 -14.86 18.69 6.39
C ALA A 333 -13.57 19.41 5.97
N MET A 334 -13.40 20.68 6.39
CA MET A 334 -12.20 21.46 6.10
C MET A 334 -10.96 20.88 6.77
N HIS A 335 -11.07 20.39 8.00
CA HIS A 335 -9.98 19.71 8.69
C HIS A 335 -9.48 18.49 7.92
N ASP A 336 -10.40 17.60 7.51
CA ASP A 336 -10.05 16.39 6.77
C ASP A 336 -9.47 16.69 5.38
N PHE A 337 -10.02 17.66 4.65
CA PHE A 337 -9.45 18.09 3.37
C PHE A 337 -8.08 18.75 3.54
N GLN A 338 -7.85 19.49 4.62
CA GLN A 338 -6.54 20.08 4.90
C GLN A 338 -5.51 19.00 5.21
N GLN A 339 -5.89 17.98 5.98
CA GLN A 339 -5.02 16.85 6.27
C GLN A 339 -4.64 16.10 4.98
N ALA A 340 -5.61 15.85 4.09
CA ALA A 340 -5.36 15.24 2.78
C ALA A 340 -4.45 16.11 1.89
N ALA A 341 -4.70 17.43 1.84
CA ALA A 341 -3.90 18.38 1.05
C ALA A 341 -2.45 18.50 1.53
N ASN A 342 -2.23 18.41 2.84
CA ASN A 342 -0.88 18.46 3.42
C ASN A 342 -0.06 17.20 3.12
N ALA A 343 -0.72 16.06 2.97
CA ALA A 343 -0.08 14.79 2.66
C ALA A 343 0.21 14.63 1.17
N ASP A 344 -0.70 15.08 0.30
CA ASP A 344 -0.50 15.11 -1.15
C ASP A 344 -1.22 16.31 -1.79
N GLU A 345 -0.45 17.13 -2.51
CA GLU A 345 -0.94 18.31 -3.24
C GLU A 345 -1.90 17.93 -4.38
N HIS A 346 -1.77 16.73 -4.95
CA HIS A 346 -2.63 16.25 -6.05
C HIS A 346 -3.86 15.47 -5.56
N SER A 347 -4.10 15.42 -4.24
CA SER A 347 -5.25 14.75 -3.65
C SER A 347 -6.56 15.52 -3.87
N CYS A 348 -7.68 14.97 -3.36
CA CYS A 348 -8.97 15.67 -3.34
C CYS A 348 -8.97 16.95 -2.46
N GLY A 349 -7.94 17.12 -1.61
CA GLY A 349 -7.88 18.11 -0.54
C GLY A 349 -8.04 19.56 -1.03
N PRO A 350 -7.21 20.06 -1.96
CA PRO A 350 -7.24 21.46 -2.36
C PRO A 350 -8.57 21.90 -2.99
N GLU A 351 -9.16 21.06 -3.84
CA GLU A 351 -10.47 21.34 -4.45
C GLU A 351 -11.61 21.21 -3.44
N GLY A 352 -11.56 20.16 -2.61
CA GLY A 352 -12.51 19.92 -1.52
C GLY A 352 -12.54 21.07 -0.51
N LEU A 353 -11.38 21.60 -0.14
CA LEU A 353 -11.24 22.70 0.81
C LEU A 353 -11.83 24.02 0.27
N LYS A 354 -11.56 24.35 -1.01
CA LYS A 354 -12.20 25.51 -1.67
C LYS A 354 -13.73 25.37 -1.69
N ARG A 355 -14.22 24.16 -1.97
CA ARG A 355 -15.67 23.86 -1.97
C ARG A 355 -16.26 23.98 -0.56
N ALA A 356 -15.59 23.43 0.46
CA ALA A 356 -16.01 23.48 1.85
C ALA A 356 -16.10 24.92 2.36
N GLN A 357 -15.05 25.74 2.15
CA GLN A 357 -15.03 27.16 2.49
C GLN A 357 -16.16 27.94 1.80
N ARG A 358 -16.44 27.65 0.52
CA ARG A 358 -17.53 28.30 -0.20
C ARG A 358 -18.89 27.96 0.42
N LEU A 359 -19.12 26.69 0.76
CA LEU A 359 -20.37 26.23 1.38
C LEU A 359 -20.52 26.79 2.79
N GLU A 360 -19.44 26.85 3.56
CA GLU A 360 -19.40 27.46 4.88
C GLU A 360 -19.79 28.95 4.81
N ARG A 361 -19.15 29.72 3.93
CA ARG A 361 -19.50 31.14 3.69
C ARG A 361 -20.95 31.30 3.26
N GLN A 362 -21.46 30.42 2.40
CA GLN A 362 -22.88 30.43 2.02
C GLN A 362 -23.80 30.11 3.19
N SER A 363 -23.42 29.21 4.09
CA SER A 363 -24.21 28.85 5.28
C SER A 363 -24.25 29.98 6.32
N LYS A 364 -23.16 30.74 6.45
CA LYS A 364 -23.06 31.91 7.35
C LYS A 364 -23.75 33.15 6.77
N LYS A 365 -23.93 33.23 5.45
CA LYS A 365 -24.58 34.36 4.79
C LYS A 365 -26.05 34.45 5.20
N ARG A 366 -26.43 35.56 5.82
CA ARG A 366 -27.80 35.82 6.26
C ARG A 366 -28.66 36.21 5.06
N ASP A 367 -29.75 35.48 4.81
CA ASP A 367 -30.76 35.88 3.83
C ASP A 367 -31.87 36.68 4.53
N TYR A 368 -31.72 38.01 4.55
CA TYR A 368 -32.67 38.93 5.20
C TYR A 368 -34.08 38.83 4.63
N TYR A 369 -34.24 38.51 3.33
CA TYR A 369 -35.56 38.33 2.72
C TYR A 369 -36.24 37.05 3.23
N LYS A 370 -35.47 35.96 3.37
CA LYS A 370 -35.94 34.70 3.94
C LYS A 370 -36.27 34.83 5.43
N ILE A 371 -35.49 35.61 6.19
CA ILE A 371 -35.73 35.89 7.61
C ILE A 371 -37.08 36.60 7.82
N LEU A 372 -37.39 37.62 7.01
CA LEU A 372 -38.67 38.34 7.09
C LEU A 372 -39.82 37.67 6.33
N GLY A 373 -39.54 36.64 5.52
CA GLY A 373 -40.52 35.95 4.70
C GLY A 373 -41.11 36.82 3.58
N VAL A 374 -40.32 37.76 3.05
CA VAL A 374 -40.74 38.70 1.99
C VAL A 374 -40.01 38.42 0.67
N LYS A 375 -40.65 38.72 -0.47
CA LYS A 375 -40.01 38.61 -1.79
C LYS A 375 -38.93 39.69 -1.95
N ARG A 376 -37.94 39.46 -2.81
CA ARG A 376 -36.89 40.45 -3.12
C ARG A 376 -37.46 41.76 -3.71
N THR A 377 -38.62 41.70 -4.35
CA THR A 377 -39.35 42.84 -4.90
C THR A 377 -40.24 43.57 -3.88
N ALA A 378 -40.26 43.15 -2.61
CA ALA A 378 -41.17 43.69 -1.61
C ALA A 378 -40.94 45.19 -1.36
N ALA A 379 -42.05 45.94 -1.25
CA ALA A 379 -41.99 47.37 -0.97
C ALA A 379 -41.63 47.63 0.51
N LYS A 380 -41.05 48.79 0.82
CA LYS A 380 -40.66 49.18 2.19
C LYS A 380 -41.79 49.03 3.21
N ARG A 381 -43.04 49.32 2.81
CA ARG A 381 -44.23 49.15 3.66
C ARG A 381 -44.50 47.68 4.01
N GLU A 382 -44.28 46.77 3.08
CA GLU A 382 -44.49 45.32 3.28
C GLU A 382 -43.43 44.73 4.21
N ILE A 383 -42.16 45.15 4.03
CA ILE A 383 -41.03 44.78 4.90
C ILE A 383 -41.31 45.21 6.34
N LEU A 384 -41.76 46.46 6.56
CA LEU A 384 -42.10 46.95 7.89
C LEU A 384 -43.30 46.21 8.51
N LYS A 385 -44.28 45.81 7.70
CA LYS A 385 -45.43 45.02 8.16
C LYS A 385 -45.01 43.62 8.58
N ALA A 386 -44.14 42.96 7.81
CA ALA A 386 -43.58 41.67 8.14
C ALA A 386 -42.71 41.73 9.40
N TYR A 387 -41.86 42.75 9.52
CA TYR A 387 -41.07 43.02 10.72
C TYR A 387 -41.94 43.15 11.96
N ARG A 388 -42.98 44.01 11.97
CA ARG A 388 -43.83 44.19 13.16
C ARG A 388 -44.47 42.88 13.61
N LYS A 389 -44.96 42.08 12.66
CA LYS A 389 -45.59 40.78 12.94
C LYS A 389 -44.59 39.79 13.55
N LEU A 390 -43.38 39.72 13.03
CA LEU A 390 -42.34 38.81 13.51
C LEU A 390 -41.70 39.30 14.82
N ALA A 391 -41.47 40.60 14.98
CA ALA A 391 -40.95 41.21 16.19
C ALA A 391 -41.92 41.04 17.37
N GLN A 392 -43.23 41.19 17.14
CA GLN A 392 -44.23 40.91 18.18
C GLN A 392 -44.27 39.42 18.56
N LYS A 393 -44.09 38.52 17.59
CA LYS A 393 -44.09 37.07 17.82
C LYS A 393 -42.85 36.58 18.56
N TRP A 394 -41.68 37.11 18.21
CA TRP A 394 -40.38 36.67 18.72
C TRP A 394 -39.80 37.63 19.78
N HIS A 395 -40.62 38.49 20.39
CA HIS A 395 -40.17 39.36 21.47
C HIS A 395 -39.66 38.52 22.66
N PRO A 396 -38.46 38.77 23.20
CA PRO A 396 -37.87 37.96 24.28
C PRO A 396 -38.75 37.84 25.54
N ASP A 397 -39.61 38.82 25.79
CA ASP A 397 -40.54 38.82 26.93
C ASP A 397 -41.64 37.74 26.83
N ASN A 398 -41.89 37.21 25.63
CA ASN A 398 -42.91 36.18 25.41
C ASN A 398 -42.41 34.75 25.71
N TYR A 399 -41.13 34.57 26.05
CA TYR A 399 -40.49 33.26 26.21
C TYR A 399 -39.70 33.16 27.53
N GLN A 400 -39.60 31.96 28.10
CA GLN A 400 -38.89 31.70 29.36
C GLN A 400 -37.91 30.52 29.21
N GLY A 401 -36.84 30.50 30.01
CA GLY A 401 -35.83 29.43 29.99
C GLY A 401 -35.00 29.40 28.70
N ASP A 402 -34.63 28.21 28.22
CA ASP A 402 -33.81 28.05 27.02
C ASP A 402 -34.48 28.58 25.74
N SER A 403 -35.82 28.58 25.70
CA SER A 403 -36.60 29.16 24.59
C SER A 403 -36.43 30.68 24.45
N LYS A 404 -36.04 31.38 25.53
CA LYS A 404 -35.75 32.82 25.51
C LYS A 404 -34.50 33.13 24.69
N LYS A 405 -33.45 32.31 24.80
CA LYS A 405 -32.20 32.50 24.05
C LYS A 405 -32.42 32.32 22.54
N ASP A 406 -33.25 31.37 22.14
CA ASP A 406 -33.61 31.16 20.73
C ASP A 406 -34.49 32.28 20.18
N ALA A 407 -35.40 32.80 21.00
CA ALA A 407 -36.21 33.97 20.64
C ALA A 407 -35.35 35.23 20.50
N GLU A 408 -34.38 35.45 21.40
CA GLU A 408 -33.41 36.55 21.31
C GLU A 408 -32.59 36.50 20.02
N LYS A 409 -32.03 35.34 19.66
CA LYS A 409 -31.29 35.17 18.39
C LYS A 409 -32.17 35.53 17.18
N LYS A 410 -33.39 34.99 17.13
CA LYS A 410 -34.33 35.30 16.03
C LYS A 410 -34.72 36.77 16.01
N PHE A 411 -34.90 37.40 17.17
CA PHE A 411 -35.23 38.81 17.27
C PHE A 411 -34.10 39.70 16.73
N ILE A 412 -32.84 39.35 17.04
CA ILE A 412 -31.65 40.03 16.50
C ILE A 412 -31.62 39.91 14.96
N ASP A 413 -31.85 38.72 14.41
CA ASP A 413 -31.88 38.51 12.96
C ASP A 413 -33.02 39.28 12.28
N ILE A 414 -34.21 39.34 12.91
CA ILE A 414 -35.37 40.10 12.42
C ILE A 414 -35.07 41.61 12.43
N ALA A 415 -34.41 42.11 13.47
CA ALA A 415 -34.00 43.51 13.58
C ALA A 415 -32.93 43.88 12.53
N ALA A 416 -31.92 43.03 12.36
CA ALA A 416 -30.89 43.16 11.33
C ALA A 416 -31.51 43.19 9.91
N ALA A 417 -32.45 42.27 9.64
CA ALA A 417 -33.16 42.23 8.36
C ALA A 417 -33.96 43.50 8.08
N LYS A 418 -34.62 44.08 9.10
CA LYS A 418 -35.31 45.35 8.97
C LYS A 418 -34.32 46.49 8.68
N GLU A 419 -33.18 46.53 9.35
CA GLU A 419 -32.17 47.57 9.14
C GLU A 419 -31.67 47.58 7.69
N VAL A 420 -31.25 46.41 7.19
CA VAL A 420 -30.70 46.26 5.84
C VAL A 420 -31.76 46.52 4.76
N LEU A 421 -32.96 45.98 4.92
CA LEU A 421 -33.99 46.02 3.86
C LEU A 421 -34.79 47.33 3.81
N THR A 422 -34.76 48.15 4.87
CA THR A 422 -35.49 49.45 4.90
C THR A 422 -34.65 50.66 4.51
N ASP A 423 -33.33 50.53 4.56
CA ASP A 423 -32.36 51.50 4.07
C ASP A 423 -32.07 51.23 2.58
N PRO A 424 -32.36 52.18 1.67
CA PRO A 424 -32.14 52.00 0.23
C PRO A 424 -30.70 51.66 -0.16
N GLU A 425 -29.71 52.22 0.55
CA GLU A 425 -28.30 52.00 0.24
C GLU A 425 -27.84 50.62 0.72
N LYS A 426 -28.19 50.25 1.95
CA LYS A 426 -27.87 48.92 2.50
C LYS A 426 -28.59 47.81 1.72
N ARG A 427 -29.85 48.04 1.32
CA ARG A 427 -30.59 47.09 0.48
C ARG A 427 -29.94 46.93 -0.88
N LYS A 428 -29.50 48.02 -1.51
CA LYS A 428 -28.81 47.97 -2.80
C LYS A 428 -27.48 47.21 -2.71
N ARG A 429 -26.70 47.42 -1.64
CA ARG A 429 -25.45 46.68 -1.36
C ARG A 429 -25.72 45.17 -1.16
N PHE A 430 -26.74 44.84 -0.39
CA PHE A 430 -27.16 43.47 -0.18
C PHE A 430 -27.64 42.79 -1.48
N ASP A 431 -28.41 43.51 -2.29
CA ASP A 431 -28.89 43.03 -3.59
C ASP A 431 -27.76 42.91 -4.63
N SER A 432 -26.69 43.70 -4.51
CA SER A 432 -25.46 43.54 -5.30
C SER A 432 -24.53 42.43 -4.78
N GLY A 433 -24.91 41.75 -3.69
CA GLY A 433 -24.21 40.56 -3.18
C GLY A 433 -23.31 40.80 -1.96
N GLU A 434 -23.17 42.05 -1.50
CA GLU A 434 -22.37 42.45 -0.34
C GLU A 434 -23.27 42.59 0.91
N ASP A 435 -23.00 41.82 1.96
CA ASP A 435 -23.78 41.93 3.20
C ASP A 435 -23.31 43.15 4.04
N PRO A 436 -24.15 44.18 4.23
CA PRO A 436 -23.78 45.41 4.92
C PRO A 436 -23.50 45.23 6.43
N LEU A 437 -23.92 44.10 7.00
CA LEU A 437 -23.75 43.77 8.41
C LEU A 437 -22.80 42.58 8.63
N ASP A 438 -22.08 42.15 7.60
CA ASP A 438 -21.07 41.09 7.71
C ASP A 438 -19.82 41.59 8.47
N PRO A 439 -19.39 40.92 9.55
CA PRO A 439 -18.21 41.28 10.30
C PRO A 439 -16.92 41.33 9.45
N GLU A 440 -16.80 40.52 8.41
CA GLU A 440 -15.61 40.50 7.52
C GLU A 440 -15.61 41.66 6.52
N SER A 441 -16.79 42.15 6.10
CA SER A 441 -16.88 43.28 5.16
C SER A 441 -16.55 44.63 5.81
N GLN A 442 -16.53 44.70 7.15
CA GLN A 442 -16.11 45.88 7.91
C GLN A 442 -14.60 45.99 8.15
N GLN A 443 -13.80 44.96 7.88
CA GLN A 443 -12.33 45.04 7.99
C GLN A 443 -11.65 45.77 6.82
N GLY A 444 -12.39 46.09 5.74
CA GLY A 444 -11.86 46.74 4.54
C GLY A 444 -12.01 48.26 4.46
N GLN A 445 -12.67 48.92 5.42
CA GLN A 445 -12.72 50.38 5.47
C GLN A 445 -12.33 50.88 6.85
N GLY A 446 -11.16 51.53 6.91
CA GLY A 446 -10.63 52.16 8.11
C GLY A 446 -11.63 53.15 8.69
N PHE A 447 -12.28 52.75 9.77
CA PHE A 447 -13.06 53.62 10.63
C PHE A 447 -12.54 53.46 12.06
N HIS A 448 -11.90 54.52 12.55
CA HIS A 448 -11.33 54.58 13.88
C HIS A 448 -12.42 54.39 14.95
N PRO A 449 -12.21 53.52 15.96
CA PRO A 449 -13.14 53.42 17.08
C PRO A 449 -12.96 54.62 18.02
N PHE A 450 -14.07 55.32 18.29
CA PHE A 450 -14.29 56.18 19.46
C PHE A 450 -13.29 57.33 19.72
N HIS A 451 -13.74 58.56 19.46
CA HIS A 451 -13.24 59.73 20.17
C HIS A 451 -13.76 59.74 21.63
N PRO A 452 -12.90 59.94 22.65
CA PRO A 452 -13.30 59.91 24.06
C PRO A 452 -13.82 61.26 24.54
N PHE A 453 -14.92 61.23 25.30
CA PHE A 453 -15.39 62.36 26.10
C PHE A 453 -14.42 62.57 27.27
N GLN A 454 -13.72 63.71 27.28
CA GLN A 454 -12.77 64.12 28.31
C GLN A 454 -13.51 64.44 29.63
N GLY A 455 -13.14 63.74 30.69
CA GLY A 455 -13.47 64.03 32.09
C GLY A 455 -12.63 63.16 33.01
N SER A 456 -11.59 63.74 33.59
CA SER A 456 -10.45 63.09 34.24
C SER A 456 -10.71 62.52 35.65
N HIS A 457 -10.46 61.20 35.82
CA HIS A 457 -9.79 60.44 36.92
C HIS A 457 -10.22 60.60 38.41
N PRO A 458 -9.88 59.68 39.35
CA PRO A 458 -9.45 58.26 39.26
C PRO A 458 -10.16 57.33 40.30
N PHE A 459 -9.75 56.05 40.34
CA PHE A 459 -9.98 54.99 41.37
C PHE A 459 -11.14 53.99 41.23
N GLY A 460 -10.78 52.71 41.29
CA GLY A 460 -11.39 51.78 42.25
C GLY A 460 -12.22 50.62 41.70
N SER A 461 -11.57 49.45 41.61
CA SER A 461 -12.14 48.11 41.78
C SER A 461 -13.46 48.03 42.57
N GLY A 462 -14.47 47.32 42.04
CA GLY A 462 -15.55 46.75 42.88
C GLY A 462 -16.88 46.45 42.19
N SER A 463 -17.15 45.16 42.00
CA SER A 463 -18.43 44.45 42.21
C SER A 463 -19.79 45.10 41.84
N GLY A 464 -20.55 44.37 41.01
CA GLY A 464 -21.99 44.11 41.22
C GLY A 464 -22.99 45.26 41.08
N GLY A 465 -23.81 45.23 40.02
CA GLY A 465 -25.04 46.04 39.97
C GLY A 465 -25.75 45.96 38.62
N GLY A 466 -26.98 45.42 38.61
CA GLY A 466 -27.79 45.25 37.42
C GLY A 466 -28.20 46.56 36.74
N PHE A 467 -28.20 46.55 35.41
CA PHE A 467 -28.66 47.66 34.59
C PHE A 467 -30.19 47.59 34.40
N THR A 468 -30.91 48.52 35.02
CA THR A 468 -32.30 48.85 34.69
C THR A 468 -32.35 49.99 33.68
N TYR A 469 -32.96 49.77 32.51
CA TYR A 469 -33.25 50.83 31.54
C TYR A 469 -34.61 51.46 31.83
N LYS A 470 -34.65 52.79 31.99
CA LYS A 470 -35.88 53.60 31.87
C LYS A 470 -35.85 54.33 30.53
N PHE A 471 -36.91 54.17 29.75
CA PHE A 471 -37.15 54.98 28.55
C PHE A 471 -38.09 56.14 28.87
N VAL A 472 -37.76 57.32 28.36
CA VAL A 472 -38.67 58.47 28.24
C VAL A 472 -39.14 58.52 26.79
N PHE A 473 -40.46 58.51 26.59
CA PHE A 473 -41.07 58.75 25.30
C PHE A 473 -41.26 60.24 25.07
N ASN A 474 -40.95 60.70 23.85
CA ASN A 474 -41.63 61.80 23.19
C ASN A 474 -41.78 61.45 21.71
#